data_AF-A0A5J5DBU9-F1
#
_entry.id   AF-A0A5J5DBU9-F1
#
_cell.length_a   1.000
_cell.length_b   1.000
_cell.length_c   1.000
_cell.angle_alpha   90.00
_cell.angle_beta   90.00
_cell.angle_gamma   90.00
#
_symmetry.space_group_name_H-M   'P 1'
#
loop_
_entity.id
_entity.type
_entity.pdbx_description
1 polymer ?
#
loop_
_entity_poly.entity_id
_entity_poly.type
_entity_poly.pdbx_seq_one_letter_code
_entity_poly.pdbx_strand_id
1 'polypeptide(L)'
;MDLLPAQEAAKIYHTNYVRNSRAIGVMWAVFTICFVIITMVVFIQPYWIGDSVNTPQAGYFGLFNYCIGNALTSELICKGSVFDFSSIPSPAFRTAMFFVGTSMLLIVGTMVCFSLFFFCNAGNLR
;
A
#
# COMPACT_ATOMS: atom_id res chain seq x y z
N MET A 1 -49.33 11.97 7.65
CA MET A 1 -48.14 11.19 7.25
C MET A 1 -48.63 10.21 6.20
N ASP A 2 -48.64 10.62 4.93
CA ASP A 2 -49.05 9.73 3.85
C ASP A 2 -47.98 8.65 3.69
N LEU A 3 -48.31 7.43 4.11
CA LEU A 3 -47.47 6.27 3.85
C LEU A 3 -47.51 5.99 2.36
N LEU A 4 -46.38 6.18 1.69
CA LEU A 4 -46.18 5.69 0.33
C LEU A 4 -46.44 4.18 0.29
N PRO A 5 -47.12 3.68 -0.75
CA PRO A 5 -47.32 2.24 -0.92
C PRO A 5 -45.97 1.52 -0.93
N ALA A 6 -45.90 0.34 -0.30
CA ALA A 6 -44.64 -0.36 -0.03
C ALA A 6 -43.76 -0.59 -1.28
N GLN A 7 -44.38 -0.80 -2.45
CA GLN A 7 -43.70 -0.92 -3.74
C GLN A 7 -42.96 0.35 -4.17
N GLU A 8 -43.55 1.52 -3.95
CA GLU A 8 -43.00 2.81 -4.35
C GLU A 8 -41.85 3.23 -3.43
N ALA A 9 -42.03 3.00 -2.13
CA ALA A 9 -40.96 3.14 -1.15
C ALA A 9 -39.75 2.25 -1.51
N ALA A 10 -39.97 0.97 -1.81
CA ALA A 10 -38.91 0.02 -2.18
C ALA A 10 -38.12 0.47 -3.43
N LYS A 11 -38.80 1.03 -4.44
CA LYS A 11 -38.15 1.54 -5.66
C LYS A 11 -37.25 2.75 -5.38
N ILE A 12 -37.69 3.66 -4.51
CA ILE A 12 -36.90 4.83 -4.08
C ILE A 12 -35.68 4.38 -3.27
N TYR A 13 -35.84 3.41 -2.35
CA TYR A 13 -34.72 2.85 -1.61
C TYR A 13 -33.71 2.17 -2.54
N HIS A 14 -34.16 1.37 -3.50
CA HIS A 14 -33.28 0.67 -4.44
C HIS A 14 -32.47 1.63 -5.31
N THR A 15 -33.12 2.66 -5.87
CA THR A 15 -32.42 3.66 -6.71
C THR A 15 -31.39 4.46 -5.91
N ASN A 16 -31.70 4.87 -4.69
CA ASN A 16 -30.74 5.53 -3.79
C ASN A 16 -29.60 4.59 -3.40
N TYR A 17 -29.89 3.32 -3.11
CA TYR A 17 -28.88 2.31 -2.80
C TYR A 17 -27.90 2.12 -3.96
N VAL A 18 -28.38 1.97 -5.19
CA VAL A 18 -27.54 1.80 -6.39
C VAL A 18 -26.68 3.04 -6.65
N ARG A 19 -27.22 4.25 -6.48
CA ARG A 19 -26.44 5.48 -6.64
C ARG A 19 -25.35 5.59 -5.58
N ASN A 20 -25.67 5.27 -4.32
CA ASN A 20 -24.72 5.33 -3.22
C ASN A 20 -23.64 4.24 -3.34
N SER A 21 -24.01 3.02 -3.76
CA SER A 21 -23.05 1.93 -3.96
C SER A 21 -22.04 2.25 -5.06
N ARG A 22 -22.48 2.87 -6.16
CA ARG A 22 -21.58 3.38 -7.22
C ARG A 22 -20.64 4.45 -6.70
N ALA A 23 -21.14 5.39 -5.88
CA ALA A 23 -20.30 6.43 -5.27
C ALA A 23 -19.23 5.83 -4.34
N ILE A 24 -19.60 4.84 -3.51
CA ILE A 24 -18.68 4.10 -2.66
C ILE A 24 -17.62 3.37 -3.50
N GLY A 25 -18.01 2.75 -4.62
CA GLY A 25 -17.07 2.10 -5.53
C GLY A 25 -16.02 3.06 -6.11
N VAL A 26 -16.43 4.28 -6.49
CA VAL A 26 -15.50 5.32 -6.96
C VAL A 26 -14.58 5.79 -5.84
N MET A 27 -15.11 6.03 -4.63
CA MET A 27 -14.27 6.41 -3.48
C MET A 27 -13.22 5.33 -3.16
N TRP A 28 -13.64 4.06 -3.16
CA TRP A 28 -12.75 2.93 -2.94
C TRP A 28 -11.62 2.87 -3.97
N ALA A 29 -11.91 3.18 -5.25
CA ALA A 29 -10.90 3.25 -6.31
C ALA A 29 -9.83 4.31 -6.00
N VAL A 30 -10.29 5.53 -5.68
CA VAL A 30 -9.40 6.68 -5.41
C VAL A 30 -8.51 6.37 -4.20
N PHE A 31 -9.09 5.89 -3.10
CA PHE A 31 -8.31 5.55 -1.91
C PHE A 31 -7.31 4.41 -2.16
N THR A 32 -7.72 3.38 -2.91
CA THR A 32 -6.82 2.27 -3.27
C THR A 32 -5.65 2.76 -4.12
N ILE A 33 -5.89 3.62 -5.12
CA ILE A 33 -4.81 4.19 -5.96
C ILE A 33 -3.83 5.00 -5.12
N CYS A 34 -4.33 5.89 -4.26
CA CYS A 34 -3.48 6.66 -3.34
C CYS A 34 -2.65 5.74 -2.45
N PHE A 35 -3.26 4.67 -1.93
CA PHE A 35 -2.58 3.73 -1.04
C PHE A 35 -1.54 2.86 -1.78
N VAL A 36 -1.77 2.50 -3.05
CA VAL A 36 -0.76 1.85 -3.90
C VAL A 36 0.48 2.73 -4.04
N ILE A 37 0.30 4.02 -4.32
CA ILE A 37 1.40 4.97 -4.46
C ILE A 37 2.21 5.06 -3.16
N ILE A 38 1.52 5.26 -2.03
CA ILE A 38 2.17 5.34 -0.70
C ILE A 38 2.94 4.04 -0.41
N THR A 39 2.31 2.89 -0.62
CA THR A 39 2.93 1.58 -0.37
C THR A 39 4.16 1.35 -1.26
N MET A 40 4.12 1.77 -2.52
CA MET A 40 5.27 1.74 -3.43
C MET A 40 6.42 2.62 -2.94
N VAL A 41 6.12 3.84 -2.49
CA VAL A 41 7.14 4.74 -1.92
C VAL A 41 7.79 4.10 -0.69
N VAL A 42 6.99 3.59 0.26
CA VAL A 42 7.47 2.93 1.48
C VAL A 42 8.33 1.70 1.15
N PHE A 43 7.94 0.92 0.15
CA PHE A 43 8.70 -0.26 -0.28
C PHE A 43 10.08 0.11 -0.81
N ILE A 44 10.18 1.14 -1.66
CA ILE A 44 11.46 1.56 -2.28
C ILE A 44 12.33 2.38 -1.32
N GLN A 45 11.71 3.03 -0.33
CA GLN A 45 12.40 3.96 0.56
C GLN A 45 13.58 3.28 1.30
N PRO A 46 14.81 3.83 1.17
CA PRO A 46 15.99 3.25 1.82
C PRO A 46 16.09 3.60 3.31
N TYR A 47 15.27 4.53 3.80
CA TYR A 47 15.29 5.03 5.17
C TYR A 47 14.05 4.54 5.94
N TRP A 48 14.21 3.47 6.73
CA TRP A 48 13.18 2.93 7.61
C TRP A 48 13.45 3.29 9.07
N ILE A 49 14.70 3.13 9.50
CA ILE A 49 15.19 3.56 10.81
C ILE A 49 16.44 4.38 10.57
N GLY A 50 16.37 5.68 10.87
CA GLY A 50 17.50 6.60 10.77
C GLY A 50 18.32 6.64 12.07
N ASP A 51 19.48 7.29 11.98
CA ASP A 51 20.25 7.68 13.15
C ASP A 51 19.57 8.82 13.93
N SER A 52 20.12 9.12 15.10
CA SER A 52 19.69 10.27 15.90
C SER A 52 20.90 11.09 16.33
N VAL A 53 20.65 12.32 16.77
CA VAL A 53 21.70 13.26 17.24
C VAL A 53 22.59 12.69 18.35
N ASN A 54 22.15 11.64 19.06
CA ASN A 54 22.87 11.01 20.15
C ASN A 54 23.61 9.73 19.75
N THR A 55 23.53 9.31 18.49
CA THR A 55 24.20 8.07 18.06
C THR A 55 25.70 8.31 17.83
N PRO A 56 26.57 7.41 18.29
CA PRO A 56 28.02 7.56 18.16
C PRO A 56 28.52 7.42 16.71
N GLN A 57 27.68 6.91 15.81
CA GLN A 57 28.01 6.66 14.41
C GLN A 57 26.78 6.91 13.54
N ALA A 58 26.96 7.69 12.47
CA ALA A 58 25.89 7.97 11.52
C ALA A 58 25.50 6.72 10.74
N GLY A 59 24.23 6.53 10.44
CA GLY A 59 23.77 5.33 9.72
C GLY A 59 22.27 5.23 9.57
N TYR A 60 21.83 4.31 8.73
CA TYR A 60 20.41 4.03 8.57
C TYR A 60 20.17 2.58 8.17
N PHE A 61 19.02 2.07 8.60
CA PHE A 61 18.48 0.80 8.16
C PHE A 61 17.33 1.05 7.18
N GLY A 62 17.42 0.42 6.02
CA GLY A 62 16.34 0.28 5.06
C GLY A 62 15.78 -1.14 5.05
N LEU A 63 14.79 -1.36 4.18
CA LEU A 63 14.17 -2.68 4.03
C LEU A 63 15.13 -3.72 3.43
N PHE A 64 15.92 -3.32 2.43
CA PHE A 64 16.82 -4.22 1.67
C PHE A 64 18.31 -4.04 2.02
N ASN A 65 18.69 -2.87 2.51
CA ASN A 65 20.07 -2.49 2.75
C ASN A 65 20.19 -1.73 4.06
N TYR A 66 21.36 -1.76 4.67
CA TYR A 66 21.71 -0.90 5.78
C TYR A 66 23.05 -0.22 5.48
N CYS A 67 23.20 1.02 5.93
CA CYS A 67 24.41 1.79 5.71
C CYS A 67 24.95 2.27 7.05
N ILE A 68 26.26 2.13 7.22
CA ILE A 68 26.98 2.53 8.43
C ILE A 68 28.06 3.52 8.02
N GLY A 69 28.09 4.69 8.66
CA GLY A 69 29.04 5.76 8.41
C GLY A 69 30.40 5.50 9.06
N ASN A 70 31.49 5.70 8.35
CA ASN A 70 32.83 5.56 8.91
C ASN A 70 33.17 6.75 9.83
N ALA A 71 33.64 6.48 11.04
CA ALA A 71 33.97 7.51 12.03
C ALA A 71 35.14 8.43 11.59
N LEU A 72 36.02 7.97 10.69
CA LEU A 72 37.18 8.75 10.22
C LEU A 72 36.94 9.52 8.92
N THR A 73 36.17 8.96 7.98
CA THR A 73 36.02 9.54 6.62
C THR A 73 34.64 10.13 6.35
N SER A 74 33.69 9.97 7.28
CA SER A 74 32.27 10.34 7.10
C SER A 74 31.59 9.68 5.89
N GLU A 75 32.23 8.68 5.26
CA GLU A 75 31.66 7.93 4.15
C GLU A 75 30.71 6.84 4.66
N LEU A 76 29.58 6.65 3.99
CA LEU A 76 28.63 5.60 4.31
C LEU A 76 28.95 4.32 3.53
N ILE A 77 29.17 3.23 4.25
CA ILE A 77 29.35 1.90 3.67
C ILE A 77 28.01 1.17 3.73
N CYS A 78 27.41 0.96 2.56
CA CYS A 78 26.13 0.26 2.42
C CYS A 78 26.34 -1.24 2.16
N LYS A 79 25.60 -2.06 2.89
CA LYS A 79 25.59 -3.52 2.75
C LYS A 79 24.16 -4.01 2.65
N GLY A 80 23.96 -5.02 1.82
CA GLY A 80 22.63 -5.53 1.50
C GLY A 80 22.45 -5.68 -0.01
N SER A 81 21.51 -6.52 -0.40
CA SER A 81 20.99 -6.57 -1.76
C SER A 81 19.58 -7.12 -1.73
N VAL A 82 18.75 -6.64 -2.66
CA VAL A 82 17.35 -7.10 -2.84
C VAL A 82 17.29 -8.60 -3.13
N PHE A 83 18.32 -9.16 -3.76
CA PHE A 83 18.39 -10.58 -4.13
C PHE A 83 19.22 -11.43 -3.18
N ASP A 84 19.89 -10.83 -2.19
CA ASP A 84 20.68 -11.54 -1.20
C ASP A 84 20.12 -11.31 0.21
N PHE A 85 19.03 -12.02 0.51
CA PHE A 85 18.39 -11.98 1.82
C PHE A 85 19.32 -12.41 2.96
N SER A 86 20.41 -13.13 2.68
CA SER A 86 21.38 -13.57 3.67
C SER A 86 22.27 -12.43 4.16
N SER A 87 22.45 -11.39 3.33
CA SER A 87 23.27 -10.21 3.63
C SER A 87 22.66 -9.26 4.68
N ILE A 88 21.37 -9.40 4.97
CA ILE A 88 20.65 -8.58 5.96
C ILE A 88 20.82 -9.21 7.34
N PRO A 89 21.49 -8.56 8.31
CA PRO A 89 21.88 -9.20 9.56
C PRO A 89 20.72 -9.43 10.54
N SER A 90 19.64 -8.64 10.45
CA SER A 90 18.51 -8.72 11.38
C SER A 90 17.36 -9.59 10.83
N PRO A 91 16.91 -10.62 11.57
CA PRO A 91 15.76 -11.44 11.17
C PRO A 91 14.45 -10.63 11.16
N ALA A 92 14.32 -9.60 11.99
CA ALA A 92 13.14 -8.74 12.02
C ALA A 92 12.98 -7.93 10.73
N PHE A 93 14.08 -7.48 10.13
CA PHE A 93 14.04 -6.78 8.85
C PHE A 93 13.76 -7.73 7.67
N ARG A 94 14.25 -8.98 7.74
CA ARG A 94 13.90 -10.01 6.75
C ARG A 94 12.40 -10.33 6.76
N THR A 95 11.80 -10.47 7.93
CA THR A 95 10.35 -10.70 8.03
C THR A 95 9.56 -9.47 7.60
N ALA A 96 9.98 -8.26 8.00
CA ALA A 96 9.37 -7.02 7.55
C ALA A 96 9.35 -6.91 6.01
N MET A 97 10.46 -7.25 5.35
CA MET A 97 10.52 -7.27 3.88
C MET A 97 9.45 -8.20 3.27
N PHE A 98 9.29 -9.41 3.82
CA PHE A 98 8.29 -10.35 3.32
C PHE A 98 6.85 -9.81 3.50
N PHE A 99 6.52 -9.28 4.68
CA PHE A 99 5.18 -8.75 4.95
C PHE A 99 4.88 -7.50 4.12
N VAL A 100 5.83 -6.57 4.01
CA VAL A 100 5.67 -5.32 3.23
C VAL A 100 5.61 -5.64 1.74
N GLY A 101 6.45 -6.56 1.25
CA GLY A 101 6.40 -7.03 -0.14
C GLY A 101 5.09 -7.74 -0.47
N THR A 102 4.60 -8.60 0.42
CA THR A 102 3.30 -9.27 0.25
C THR A 102 2.15 -8.25 0.24
N SER A 103 2.19 -7.26 1.14
CA SER A 103 1.22 -6.16 1.17
C SER A 103 1.20 -5.37 -0.14
N MET A 104 2.39 -5.05 -0.68
CA MET A 104 2.53 -4.37 -1.98
C MET A 104 1.91 -5.20 -3.12
N LEU A 105 2.17 -6.51 -3.16
CA LEU A 105 1.58 -7.38 -4.18
C LEU A 105 0.07 -7.49 -4.04
N LEU A 106 -0.44 -7.59 -2.81
CA LEU A 106 -1.89 -7.65 -2.54
C LEU A 106 -2.59 -6.36 -2.97
N ILE A 107 -2.05 -5.18 -2.65
CA ILE A 107 -2.70 -3.91 -3.02
C ILE A 107 -2.69 -3.70 -4.54
N VAL A 108 -1.61 -4.08 -5.23
CA VAL A 108 -1.55 -4.08 -6.70
C VAL A 108 -2.56 -5.06 -7.28
N GLY A 109 -2.64 -6.28 -6.74
CA GLY A 109 -3.65 -7.27 -7.14
C GLY A 109 -5.08 -6.77 -6.95
N THR A 110 -5.34 -6.05 -5.86
CA THR A 110 -6.63 -5.43 -5.55
C THR A 110 -7.02 -4.39 -6.61
N MET A 111 -6.05 -3.58 -7.07
CA MET A 111 -6.25 -2.61 -8.15
C MET A 111 -6.53 -3.29 -9.51
N VAL A 112 -5.86 -4.41 -9.79
CA VAL A 112 -6.12 -5.22 -11.00
C VAL A 112 -7.53 -5.83 -10.95
N CYS A 113 -7.93 -6.43 -9.83
CA CYS A 113 -9.28 -6.96 -9.64
C CYS A 113 -10.36 -5.89 -9.85
N PHE A 114 -10.11 -4.66 -9.39
CA PHE A 114 -11.03 -3.54 -9.65
C PHE A 114 -11.10 -3.14 -11.11
N SER A 115 -9.97 -3.19 -11.82
CA SER A 115 -9.96 -2.94 -13.27
C SER A 115 -10.75 -4.03 -14.00
N LEU A 116 -10.62 -5.30 -13.58
CA LEU A 116 -11.41 -6.41 -14.10
C LEU A 116 -12.91 -6.24 -13.81
N PHE A 117 -13.33 -5.55 -12.75
CA PHE A 117 -14.75 -5.27 -12.52
C PHE A 117 -15.37 -4.41 -13.65
N PHE A 118 -14.60 -3.46 -14.20
CA PHE A 118 -15.05 -2.69 -15.36
C PHE A 118 -15.06 -3.51 -16.66
N PHE A 119 -14.09 -4.42 -16.84
CA PHE A 119 -13.93 -5.18 -18.08
C PHE A 119 -14.73 -6.50 -18.13
N CYS A 120 -14.94 -7.17 -16.99
CA CYS A 120 -15.49 -8.53 -16.92
C CYS A 120 -16.97 -8.62 -16.52
N ASN A 121 -17.59 -7.65 -15.81
CA ASN A 121 -19.05 -7.46 -15.74
C ASN A 121 -19.50 -6.36 -14.76
N ALA A 122 -20.08 -5.26 -15.29
CA ALA A 122 -21.17 -4.44 -14.72
C ALA A 122 -21.49 -3.19 -15.58
N GLY A 123 -20.62 -2.81 -16.53
CA GLY A 123 -20.80 -1.64 -17.40
C GLY A 123 -21.27 -1.93 -18.84
N ASN A 124 -21.24 -3.20 -19.27
CA ASN A 124 -21.63 -3.62 -20.63
C ASN A 124 -23.08 -4.15 -20.72
N LEU A 125 -23.92 -3.89 -19.72
CA LEU A 125 -25.37 -3.98 -19.89
C LEU A 125 -25.85 -2.68 -20.56
N ARG A 126 -25.75 -2.65 -21.89
CA ARG A 126 -26.86 -2.10 -22.69
C ARG A 126 -28.04 -3.06 -22.58
#